data_AF-A0ABD5GG08-F1
#
_entry.id   AF-A0ABD5GG08-F1
#
_cell.length_a   1.000
_cell.length_b   1.000
_cell.length_c   1.000
_cell.angle_alpha   90.00
_cell.angle_beta   90.00
_cell.angle_gamma   90.00
#
_symmetry.space_group_name_H-M   'P 1'
#
loop_
_entity.id
_entity.type
_entity.pdbx_description
1 polymer ?
#
loop_
_entity_poly.entity_id
_entity_poly.type
_entity_poly.pdbx_seq_one_letter_code
_entity_poly.pdbx_strand_id
1 'polypeptide(L)'
;MSLVHEKKPSRRQIELREPYSAYRDDLREDFNQSCGYCDDSDHRMDRICFHIDHFAPKKKFPELENAYSNLVYACRFCNIPKSNHWIGDDPLIHNDGEKGFVDPCSDAYAEHIGREATGKIIGKTPLGCYIVKRLNLGLLRHQLLWRARRARLLREEISPLIEEFRARGFPKGELYVALLEKFRELTIKIEEYEFGAQGG
;
A
#
# COMPACT_ATOMS: atom_id res chain seq x y z
N MET A 1 9.91 -9.13 -11.72
CA MET A 1 9.52 -8.48 -10.44
C MET A 1 8.65 -7.28 -10.79
N SER A 2 7.55 -7.06 -10.07
CA SER A 2 6.68 -5.91 -10.29
C SER A 2 7.08 -4.74 -9.38
N LEU A 3 6.50 -3.58 -9.65
CA LEU A 3 6.55 -2.42 -8.77
C LEU A 3 5.82 -2.71 -7.45
N VAL A 4 6.18 -1.98 -6.40
CA VAL A 4 5.42 -2.01 -5.13
C VAL A 4 4.09 -1.29 -5.32
N HIS A 5 4.14 -0.10 -5.91
CA HIS A 5 2.97 0.73 -6.24
C HIS A 5 2.39 0.34 -7.60
N GLU A 6 1.09 0.05 -7.65
CA GLU A 6 0.36 -0.08 -8.93
C GLU A 6 0.30 1.26 -9.67
N LYS A 7 0.13 2.35 -8.91
CA LYS A 7 0.24 3.74 -9.38
C LYS A 7 1.12 4.53 -8.42
N LYS A 8 2.20 5.13 -8.95
CA LYS A 8 3.13 5.94 -8.14
C LYS A 8 2.35 7.08 -7.46
N PRO A 9 2.50 7.30 -6.13
CA PRO A 9 1.89 8.43 -5.46
C PRO A 9 2.57 9.74 -5.90
N SER A 10 1.81 10.82 -5.96
CA SER A 10 2.33 12.13 -6.35
C SER A 10 1.64 13.23 -5.57
N ARG A 11 2.38 13.88 -4.67
CA ARG A 11 1.88 15.05 -3.92
C ARG A 11 1.66 16.24 -4.85
N ARG A 12 0.50 16.87 -4.72
CA ARG A 12 0.15 18.13 -5.38
C ARG A 12 0.90 19.31 -4.75
N GLN A 13 0.93 20.42 -5.48
CA GLN A 13 1.27 21.72 -4.90
C GLN A 13 0.04 22.27 -4.18
N ILE A 14 0.19 22.68 -2.92
CA ILE A 14 -0.91 23.15 -2.09
C ILE A 14 -0.43 24.23 -1.12
N GLU A 15 -1.34 25.13 -0.75
CA GLU A 15 -1.08 26.16 0.26
C GLU A 15 -0.80 25.54 1.64
N LEU A 16 -0.01 26.25 2.43
CA LEU A 16 0.32 25.85 3.80
C LEU A 16 -0.93 25.90 4.68
N ARG A 17 -1.18 24.83 5.45
CA ARG A 17 -2.30 24.68 6.38
C ARG A 17 -1.79 24.16 7.71
N GLU A 18 -2.40 24.65 8.77
CA GLU A 18 -2.16 24.18 10.13
C GLU A 18 -3.49 23.86 10.81
N PRO A 19 -3.60 22.73 11.54
CA PRO A 19 -2.58 21.68 11.68
C PRO A 19 -2.46 20.80 10.43
N TYR A 20 -1.34 20.08 10.26
CA TYR A 20 -1.11 19.13 9.16
C TYR A 20 -2.23 18.09 8.97
N SER A 21 -3.04 17.80 9.99
CA SER A 21 -4.20 16.92 9.86
C SER A 21 -5.25 17.43 8.88
N ALA A 22 -5.26 18.73 8.56
CA ALA A 22 -6.09 19.33 7.53
C ALA A 22 -5.75 18.81 6.10
N TYR A 23 -4.60 18.17 5.92
CA TYR A 23 -4.17 17.60 4.65
C TYR A 23 -4.60 16.16 4.42
N ARG A 24 -5.32 15.54 5.36
CA ARG A 24 -5.58 14.10 5.34
C ARG A 24 -6.24 13.63 4.05
N ASP A 25 -7.27 14.33 3.59
CA ASP A 25 -8.02 13.91 2.41
C ASP A 25 -7.25 14.19 1.11
N ASP A 26 -6.49 15.28 1.05
CA ASP A 26 -5.55 15.56 -0.05
C ASP A 26 -4.48 14.48 -0.16
N LEU A 27 -3.83 14.12 0.96
CA LEU A 27 -2.83 13.05 1.00
C LEU A 27 -3.45 11.70 0.64
N ARG A 28 -4.66 11.41 1.11
CA ARG A 28 -5.35 10.17 0.75
C ARG A 28 -5.56 10.06 -0.76
N GLU A 29 -5.90 11.16 -1.43
CA GLU A 29 -6.04 11.19 -2.88
C GLU A 29 -4.70 11.06 -3.61
N ASP A 30 -3.70 11.84 -3.20
CA ASP A 30 -2.37 11.88 -3.83
C ASP A 30 -1.60 10.57 -3.69
N PHE A 31 -1.95 9.77 -2.68
CA PHE A 31 -1.44 8.43 -2.43
C PHE A 31 -2.37 7.31 -2.93
N ASN A 32 -3.31 7.62 -3.83
CA ASN A 32 -4.19 6.65 -4.48
C ASN A 32 -4.94 5.76 -3.47
N GLN A 33 -5.41 6.36 -2.38
CA GLN A 33 -6.11 5.68 -1.28
C GLN A 33 -5.33 4.47 -0.74
N SER A 34 -3.99 4.55 -0.77
CA SER A 34 -3.10 3.45 -0.47
C SER A 34 -1.88 3.92 0.33
N CYS A 35 -1.28 3.00 1.08
CA CYS A 35 -0.11 3.32 1.89
C CYS A 35 1.09 3.67 0.99
N GLY A 36 1.70 4.83 1.21
CA GLY A 36 2.89 5.26 0.47
C GLY A 36 4.06 4.27 0.56
N TYR A 37 4.16 3.46 1.60
CA TYR A 37 5.28 2.51 1.73
C TYR A 37 4.99 1.13 1.13
N CYS A 38 3.84 0.53 1.44
CA CYS A 38 3.54 -0.85 1.08
C CYS A 38 2.48 -1.01 -0.02
N ASP A 39 1.90 0.09 -0.51
CA ASP A 39 0.79 0.12 -1.46
C ASP A 39 -0.48 -0.60 -0.97
N ASP A 40 -0.59 -0.84 0.34
CA ASP A 40 -1.81 -1.41 0.88
C ASP A 40 -2.94 -0.37 0.80
N SER A 41 -4.00 -0.68 0.05
CA SER A 41 -5.20 0.15 -0.02
C SER A 41 -5.91 0.29 1.33
N ASP A 42 -6.38 1.49 1.59
CA ASP A 42 -7.26 1.84 2.72
C ASP A 42 -8.72 1.40 2.52
N HIS A 43 -9.05 0.87 1.33
CA HIS A 43 -10.41 0.44 1.01
C HIS A 43 -10.88 -0.64 2.00
N ARG A 44 -11.97 -0.33 2.70
CA ARG A 44 -12.59 -1.17 3.74
C ARG A 44 -11.71 -1.45 4.97
N MET A 45 -10.62 -0.70 5.14
CA MET A 45 -9.90 -0.61 6.41
C MET A 45 -10.52 0.51 7.24
N ASP A 46 -10.51 0.37 8.56
CA ASP A 46 -10.86 1.48 9.44
C ASP A 46 -9.91 2.67 9.16
N ARG A 47 -10.46 3.89 9.09
CA ARG A 47 -9.67 5.13 8.96
C ARG A 47 -8.60 5.23 10.05
N ILE A 48 -8.82 4.63 11.22
CA ILE A 48 -7.87 4.59 12.34
C ILE A 48 -6.59 3.80 11.97
N CYS A 49 -6.64 2.90 10.99
CA CYS A 49 -5.47 2.13 10.53
C CYS A 49 -4.50 2.94 9.64
N PHE A 50 -4.90 4.14 9.18
CA PHE A 50 -4.07 5.00 8.33
C PHE A 50 -3.79 6.35 8.98
N HIS A 51 -2.52 6.74 8.96
CA HIS A 51 -2.00 7.94 9.60
C HIS A 51 -1.33 8.84 8.57
N ILE A 52 -1.10 10.09 8.95
CA ILE A 52 -0.17 10.96 8.27
C ILE A 52 1.18 10.73 8.95
N ASP A 53 2.14 10.16 8.20
CA ASP A 53 3.53 10.03 8.62
C ASP A 53 4.32 11.27 8.17
N HIS A 54 5.32 11.64 8.97
CA HIS A 54 6.31 12.65 8.64
C HIS A 54 7.55 11.93 8.11
N PHE A 55 7.80 12.02 6.79
CA PHE A 55 8.90 11.33 6.13
C PHE A 55 10.23 11.61 6.85
N ALA A 56 10.65 12.87 6.91
CA ALA A 56 11.60 13.38 7.89
C ALA A 56 10.86 13.59 9.23
N PRO A 57 11.25 12.92 10.33
CA PRO A 57 10.45 12.91 11.56
C PRO A 57 10.35 14.28 12.22
N LYS A 58 9.12 14.71 12.55
CA LYS A 58 8.89 15.99 13.25
C LYS A 58 9.57 16.11 14.62
N LYS A 59 9.91 15.00 15.27
CA LYS A 59 10.67 15.01 16.52
C LYS A 59 12.09 15.55 16.33
N LYS A 60 12.67 15.35 15.14
CA LYS A 60 13.99 15.85 14.76
C LYS A 60 13.91 17.18 14.00
N PHE A 61 12.86 17.33 13.18
CA PHE A 61 12.67 18.47 12.27
C PHE A 61 11.28 19.10 12.48
N PRO A 62 11.04 19.81 13.61
CA PRO A 62 9.74 20.41 13.90
C PRO A 62 9.27 21.40 12.83
N GLU A 63 10.20 22.07 12.15
CA GLU A 63 9.94 23.00 11.06
C GLU A 63 9.28 22.34 9.84
N LEU A 64 9.36 21.01 9.72
CA LEU A 64 8.73 20.23 8.64
C LEU A 64 7.40 19.58 9.06
N GLU A 65 6.86 19.90 10.25
CA GLU A 65 5.63 19.27 10.75
C GLU A 65 4.43 19.51 9.83
N ASN A 66 4.30 20.73 9.29
CA ASN A 66 3.20 21.12 8.40
C ASN A 66 3.62 21.17 6.91
N ALA A 67 4.85 20.80 6.58
CA ALA A 67 5.33 20.79 5.21
C ALA A 67 4.68 19.64 4.42
N TYR A 68 3.74 19.95 3.52
CA TYR A 68 3.01 18.94 2.73
C TYR A 68 3.94 17.98 1.98
N SER A 69 5.05 18.49 1.44
CA SER A 69 6.12 17.74 0.77
C SER A 69 6.94 16.83 1.70
N ASN A 70 6.67 16.83 3.01
CA ASN A 70 7.25 15.92 3.99
C ASN A 70 6.23 14.90 4.52
N LEU A 71 4.95 15.02 4.13
CA LEU A 71 3.89 14.14 4.64
C LEU A 71 3.68 12.93 3.74
N VAL A 72 3.37 11.79 4.35
CA VAL A 72 3.09 10.52 3.67
C VAL A 72 1.81 9.92 4.22
N TYR A 73 0.88 9.54 3.33
CA TYR A 73 -0.28 8.74 3.74
C TYR A 73 0.17 7.30 3.98
N ALA A 74 0.15 6.83 5.22
CA ALA A 74 0.76 5.55 5.59
C ALA A 74 -0.15 4.70 6.47
N CYS A 75 -0.15 3.38 6.26
CA CYS A 75 -0.77 2.46 7.21
C CYS A 75 0.04 2.41 8.50
N ARG A 76 -0.61 2.13 9.64
CA ARG A 76 0.04 2.01 10.95
C ARG A 76 1.17 0.98 10.96
N PHE A 77 1.09 -0.04 10.10
CA PHE A 77 2.04 -1.13 10.06
C PHE A 77 3.38 -0.73 9.43
N CYS A 78 3.39 0.31 8.61
CA CYS A 78 4.62 0.91 8.08
C CYS A 78 5.04 2.14 8.90
N ASN A 79 4.08 2.96 9.31
CA ASN A 79 4.34 4.19 10.07
C ASN A 79 4.98 3.90 11.45
N ILE A 80 4.40 2.98 12.24
CA ILE A 80 4.90 2.67 13.58
C ILE A 80 6.35 2.18 13.58
N PRO A 81 6.78 1.20 12.76
CA PRO A 81 8.17 0.76 12.76
C PRO A 81 9.13 1.79 12.13
N LYS A 82 8.64 2.72 11.28
CA LYS A 82 9.43 3.89 10.88
C LYS A 82 9.68 4.82 12.06
N SER A 83 8.61 5.21 12.77
CA SER A 83 8.66 6.12 13.91
C SER A 83 9.56 7.34 13.62
N ASN A 84 10.47 7.64 14.53
CA ASN A 84 11.45 8.72 14.42
C ASN A 84 12.82 8.24 13.88
N HIS A 85 12.89 7.07 13.25
CA HIS A 85 14.14 6.65 12.62
C HIS A 85 14.47 7.58 11.46
N TRP A 86 15.68 8.13 11.49
CA TRP A 86 16.24 8.99 10.45
C TRP A 86 17.76 8.90 10.51
N ILE A 87 18.41 9.06 9.37
CA ILE A 87 19.87 9.09 9.31
C ILE A 87 20.37 10.52 9.54
N GLY A 88 21.32 10.69 10.46
CA GLY A 88 21.89 12.00 10.77
C GLY A 88 20.86 13.03 11.28
N ASP A 89 21.20 14.30 11.09
CA ASP A 89 20.50 15.47 11.61
C ASP A 89 20.20 16.53 10.53
N ASP A 90 20.26 16.12 9.25
CA ASP A 90 19.87 16.95 8.10
C ASP A 90 18.61 16.33 7.44
N PRO A 91 17.50 17.08 7.31
CA PRO A 91 16.30 16.55 6.70
C PRO A 91 16.41 16.34 5.18
N LEU A 92 17.41 16.92 4.51
CA LEU A 92 17.65 16.77 3.08
C LEU A 92 18.50 15.54 2.74
N ILE A 93 19.14 14.92 3.74
CA ILE A 93 19.93 13.70 3.58
C ILE A 93 19.07 12.50 4.00
N HIS A 94 18.34 11.94 3.04
CA HIS A 94 17.36 10.87 3.32
C HIS A 94 18.00 9.49 3.56
N ASN A 95 19.17 9.23 2.96
CA ASN A 95 19.89 7.96 3.04
C ASN A 95 21.38 8.13 2.67
N ASP A 96 22.21 7.13 3.03
CA ASP A 96 23.65 7.05 2.68
C ASP A 96 23.94 5.98 1.60
N GLY A 97 22.92 5.47 0.91
CA GLY A 97 23.03 4.35 -0.03
C GLY A 97 22.95 2.94 0.59
N GLU A 98 23.05 2.82 1.92
CA GLU A 98 22.87 1.55 2.65
C GLU A 98 21.75 1.60 3.69
N LYS A 99 21.55 2.76 4.32
CA LYS A 99 20.60 3.02 5.40
C LYS A 99 19.88 4.34 5.17
N GLY A 100 18.67 4.43 5.73
CA GLY A 100 17.79 5.57 5.59
C GLY A 100 16.55 5.20 4.81
N PHE A 101 15.94 6.18 4.15
CA PHE A 101 14.67 6.01 3.45
C PHE A 101 14.71 6.66 2.07
N VAL A 102 13.79 6.20 1.22
CA VAL A 102 13.51 6.79 -0.08
C VAL A 102 12.08 7.28 -0.03
N ASP A 103 11.87 8.51 -0.47
CA ASP A 103 10.55 9.12 -0.54
C ASP A 103 9.67 8.30 -1.50
N PRO A 104 8.46 7.85 -1.08
CA PRO A 104 7.60 7.03 -1.92
C PRO A 104 7.06 7.75 -3.17
N CYS A 105 7.11 9.09 -3.22
CA CYS A 105 6.79 9.86 -4.43
C CYS A 105 7.96 9.95 -5.42
N SER A 106 9.17 9.54 -5.02
CA SER A 106 10.37 9.56 -5.87
C SER A 106 10.41 8.35 -6.82
N ASP A 107 10.92 8.56 -8.03
CA ASP A 107 11.17 7.46 -8.99
C ASP A 107 12.18 6.44 -8.45
N ALA A 108 13.11 6.88 -7.60
CA ALA A 108 14.09 6.02 -6.95
C ALA A 108 13.45 4.93 -6.06
N TYR A 109 12.21 5.13 -5.59
CA TYR A 109 11.55 4.15 -4.72
C TYR A 109 11.44 2.77 -5.39
N ALA A 110 11.08 2.78 -6.69
CA ALA A 110 10.96 1.59 -7.51
C ALA A 110 12.31 0.94 -7.84
N GLU A 111 13.41 1.69 -7.77
CA GLU A 111 14.77 1.16 -8.00
C GLU A 111 15.23 0.33 -6.80
N HIS A 112 14.87 0.76 -5.58
CA HIS A 112 15.32 0.10 -4.35
C HIS A 112 14.40 -1.03 -3.88
N ILE A 113 13.09 -0.96 -4.10
CA ILE A 113 12.13 -1.92 -3.58
C ILE A 113 11.23 -2.45 -4.70
N GLY A 114 10.79 -3.70 -4.60
CA GLY A 114 9.84 -4.30 -5.53
C GLY A 114 8.94 -5.33 -4.88
N ARG A 115 8.06 -5.91 -5.69
CA ARG A 115 7.17 -6.99 -5.27
C ARG A 115 7.35 -8.21 -6.16
N GLU A 116 7.39 -9.38 -5.56
CA GLU A 116 7.40 -10.65 -6.28
C GLU A 116 5.99 -11.01 -6.75
N ALA A 117 5.89 -11.92 -7.73
CA ALA A 117 4.60 -12.48 -8.16
C ALA A 117 3.85 -13.18 -7.02
N THR A 118 4.57 -13.60 -5.97
CA THR A 118 4.00 -14.15 -4.75
C THR A 118 3.26 -13.11 -3.91
N GLY A 119 3.49 -11.81 -4.14
CA GLY A 119 2.98 -10.68 -3.36
C GLY A 119 3.94 -10.13 -2.31
N LYS A 120 5.06 -10.82 -2.07
CA LYS A 120 6.08 -10.43 -1.09
C LYS A 120 6.81 -9.17 -1.55
N ILE A 121 6.96 -8.19 -0.65
CA ILE A 121 7.78 -7.00 -0.89
C ILE A 121 9.23 -7.33 -0.55
N ILE A 122 10.16 -6.99 -1.44
CA ILE A 122 11.59 -7.29 -1.33
C ILE A 122 12.46 -6.08 -1.69
N GLY A 123 13.63 -5.99 -1.07
CA GLY A 123 14.66 -5.03 -1.41
C GLY A 123 15.48 -5.51 -2.61
N LYS A 124 15.75 -4.61 -3.56
CA LYS A 124 16.57 -4.85 -4.76
C LYS A 124 18.03 -4.43 -4.58
N THR A 125 18.29 -3.60 -3.58
CA THR A 125 19.58 -2.95 -3.28
C THR A 125 19.86 -3.01 -1.78
N PRO A 126 21.09 -2.72 -1.31
CA PRO A 126 21.39 -2.62 0.13
C PRO A 126 20.43 -1.69 0.88
N LEU A 127 20.21 -0.46 0.37
CA LEU A 127 19.23 0.48 0.91
C LEU A 127 17.81 -0.10 0.89
N GLY A 128 17.38 -0.73 -0.20
CA GLY A 128 16.07 -1.36 -0.29
C GLY A 128 15.86 -2.47 0.75
N CYS A 129 16.89 -3.30 0.97
CA CYS A 129 16.87 -4.34 1.99
C CYS A 129 16.78 -3.73 3.40
N TYR A 130 17.47 -2.61 3.64
CA TYR A 130 17.32 -1.85 4.87
C TYR A 130 15.89 -1.35 5.06
N ILE A 131 15.29 -0.72 4.04
CA ILE A 131 13.92 -0.18 4.13
C ILE A 131 12.91 -1.30 4.38
N VAL A 132 12.98 -2.40 3.62
CA VAL A 132 12.07 -3.54 3.78
C VAL A 132 12.15 -4.13 5.18
N LYS A 133 13.36 -4.24 5.74
CA LYS A 133 13.56 -4.71 7.11
C LYS A 133 13.06 -3.70 8.13
N ARG A 134 13.38 -2.41 7.96
CA ARG A 134 13.05 -1.34 8.90
C ARG A 134 11.54 -1.11 9.00
N LEU A 135 10.85 -1.12 7.86
CA LEU A 135 9.41 -0.89 7.76
C LEU A 135 8.58 -2.19 7.86
N ASN A 136 9.22 -3.34 8.12
CA ASN A 136 8.58 -4.66 8.20
C ASN A 136 7.78 -5.05 6.93
N LEU A 137 8.16 -4.56 5.75
CA LEU A 137 7.43 -4.79 4.49
C LEU A 137 7.45 -6.26 4.05
N GLY A 138 8.48 -7.01 4.46
CA GLY A 138 8.64 -8.42 4.11
C GLY A 138 7.77 -9.40 4.91
N LEU A 139 6.94 -8.91 5.84
CA LEU A 139 6.06 -9.76 6.64
C LEU A 139 4.95 -10.41 5.79
N LEU A 140 4.62 -11.66 6.10
CA LEU A 140 3.61 -12.47 5.41
C LEU A 140 2.26 -11.76 5.25
N ARG A 141 1.87 -10.93 6.22
CA ARG A 141 0.64 -10.12 6.17
C ARG A 141 0.50 -9.27 4.90
N HIS A 142 1.57 -8.62 4.43
CA HIS A 142 1.51 -7.75 3.26
C HIS A 142 1.33 -8.58 2.00
N GLN A 143 1.94 -9.77 1.97
CA GLN A 143 1.76 -10.74 0.91
C GLN A 143 0.32 -11.27 0.86
N LEU A 144 -0.26 -11.64 2.01
CA LEU A 144 -1.63 -12.15 2.10
C LEU A 144 -2.66 -11.09 1.71
N LEU A 145 -2.55 -9.87 2.25
CA LEU A 145 -3.45 -8.76 1.93
C LEU A 145 -3.41 -8.42 0.44
N TRP A 146 -2.21 -8.39 -0.17
CA TRP A 146 -2.08 -8.17 -1.60
C TRP A 146 -2.76 -9.26 -2.43
N ARG A 147 -2.58 -10.54 -2.05
CA ARG A 147 -3.25 -11.67 -2.74
C ARG A 147 -4.77 -11.63 -2.62
N ALA A 148 -5.28 -11.34 -1.43
CA ALA A 148 -6.72 -11.25 -1.20
C ALA A 148 -7.36 -10.15 -2.04
N ARG A 149 -6.72 -8.97 -2.12
CA ARG A 149 -7.17 -7.88 -3.00
C ARG A 149 -7.19 -8.28 -4.48
N ARG A 150 -6.15 -8.95 -4.97
CA ARG A 150 -6.15 -9.44 -6.36
C ARG A 150 -7.23 -10.47 -6.63
N ALA A 151 -7.49 -11.36 -5.67
CA ALA A 151 -8.59 -12.31 -5.78
C ALA A 151 -9.96 -11.60 -5.83
N ARG A 152 -10.12 -10.49 -5.09
CA ARG A 152 -11.31 -9.64 -5.15
C ARG A 152 -11.49 -8.98 -6.52
N LEU A 153 -10.44 -8.36 -7.07
CA LEU A 153 -10.49 -7.75 -8.40
C LEU A 153 -10.85 -8.79 -9.47
N LEU A 154 -10.22 -9.97 -9.42
CA LEU A 154 -10.54 -11.06 -10.33
C LEU A 154 -11.99 -11.54 -10.17
N ARG A 155 -12.53 -11.55 -8.94
CA ARG A 155 -13.95 -11.86 -8.69
C ARG A 155 -14.88 -10.82 -9.32
N GLU A 156 -14.55 -9.53 -9.24
CA GLU A 156 -15.31 -8.45 -9.85
C GLU A 156 -15.32 -8.57 -11.38
N GLU A 157 -14.21 -9.00 -11.99
CA GLU A 157 -14.11 -9.31 -13.42
C GLU A 157 -14.90 -10.58 -13.83
N ILE A 158 -14.84 -11.64 -13.02
CA ILE A 158 -15.49 -12.92 -13.31
C ILE A 158 -17.01 -12.84 -13.17
N SER A 159 -17.51 -12.04 -12.22
CA SER A 159 -18.94 -11.95 -11.91
C SER A 159 -19.82 -11.66 -13.14
N PRO A 160 -19.55 -10.62 -13.96
CA PRO A 160 -20.35 -10.38 -15.17
C PRO A 160 -20.18 -11.46 -16.24
N LEU A 161 -19.00 -12.10 -16.34
CA LEU A 161 -18.77 -13.19 -17.31
C LEU A 161 -19.65 -14.41 -17.04
N ILE A 162 -19.87 -14.75 -15.76
CA ILE A 162 -20.78 -15.83 -15.36
C ILE A 162 -22.19 -15.54 -15.88
N GLU A 163 -22.68 -14.31 -15.67
CA GLU A 163 -24.02 -13.92 -16.12
C GLU A 163 -24.13 -13.91 -17.65
N GLU A 164 -23.10 -13.45 -18.36
CA GLU A 164 -23.04 -13.47 -19.82
C GLU A 164 -23.06 -14.90 -20.37
N PHE A 165 -22.28 -15.82 -19.79
CA PHE A 165 -22.25 -17.21 -20.24
C PHE A 165 -23.56 -17.93 -20.00
N ARG A 166 -24.26 -17.63 -18.91
CA ARG A 166 -25.62 -18.13 -18.67
C ARG A 166 -26.58 -17.62 -19.73
N ALA A 167 -26.56 -16.32 -20.03
CA ALA A 167 -27.42 -15.71 -21.03
C ALA A 167 -27.19 -16.27 -22.46
N ARG A 168 -25.96 -16.66 -22.78
CA ARG A 168 -25.56 -17.19 -24.11
C ARG A 168 -25.63 -18.72 -24.22
N GLY A 169 -25.96 -19.46 -23.16
CA GLY A 169 -26.02 -20.92 -23.20
C GLY A 169 -24.65 -21.62 -23.16
N PHE A 170 -23.77 -21.22 -22.22
CA PHE A 170 -22.49 -21.88 -21.89
C PHE A 170 -21.48 -22.03 -23.04
N PRO A 171 -20.96 -20.93 -23.63
CA PRO A 171 -20.02 -20.99 -24.75
C PRO A 171 -18.66 -21.66 -24.40
N LYS A 172 -18.33 -21.78 -23.11
CA LYS A 172 -17.12 -22.45 -22.59
C LYS A 172 -17.43 -23.79 -21.89
N GLY A 173 -18.69 -24.25 -21.94
CA GLY A 173 -19.17 -25.46 -21.27
C GLY A 173 -19.55 -25.27 -19.80
N GLU A 174 -20.38 -26.18 -19.28
CA GLU A 174 -20.93 -26.14 -17.92
C GLU A 174 -19.86 -26.24 -16.82
N LEU A 175 -18.89 -27.14 -16.99
CA LEU A 175 -17.79 -27.32 -16.03
C LEU A 175 -16.95 -26.05 -15.84
N TYR A 176 -16.71 -25.29 -16.92
CA TYR A 176 -15.96 -24.05 -16.86
C TYR A 176 -16.71 -22.99 -16.03
N VAL A 177 -18.02 -22.85 -16.26
CA VAL A 177 -18.85 -21.91 -15.50
C VAL A 177 -18.92 -22.31 -14.02
N ALA A 178 -19.07 -23.61 -13.72
CA ALA A 178 -19.06 -24.12 -12.35
C ALA A 178 -17.74 -23.83 -11.61
N LEU A 179 -16.59 -23.89 -12.29
CA LEU A 179 -15.29 -23.52 -11.70
C LEU A 179 -15.21 -22.02 -11.37
N LEU A 180 -15.69 -21.15 -12.27
CA LEU A 180 -15.73 -19.71 -12.03
C LEU A 180 -16.66 -19.34 -10.87
N GLU A 181 -17.82 -19.99 -10.79
CA GLU A 181 -18.74 -19.86 -9.65
C GLU A 181 -18.07 -20.29 -8.36
N LYS A 182 -17.35 -21.42 -8.37
CA LYS A 182 -16.66 -21.90 -7.17
C LYS A 182 -15.57 -20.93 -6.71
N PHE A 183 -14.82 -20.35 -7.64
CA PHE A 183 -13.84 -19.30 -7.34
C PHE A 183 -14.53 -18.07 -6.72
N ARG A 184 -15.65 -17.61 -7.29
CA ARG A 184 -16.45 -16.48 -6.76
C ARG A 184 -16.92 -16.76 -5.33
N GLU A 185 -17.44 -17.95 -5.05
CA GLU A 185 -17.87 -18.35 -3.70
C GLU A 185 -16.72 -18.36 -2.69
N LEU A 186 -15.59 -18.99 -3.04
CA LEU A 186 -14.44 -19.09 -2.14
C LEU A 186 -13.87 -17.72 -1.79
N THR A 187 -13.78 -16.83 -2.77
CA THR A 187 -13.25 -15.48 -2.57
C THR A 187 -14.18 -14.62 -1.72
N ILE A 188 -15.50 -14.78 -1.79
CA ILE A 188 -16.46 -14.16 -0.86
C ILE A 188 -16.19 -14.64 0.58
N LYS A 189 -16.05 -15.95 0.80
CA LYS A 189 -15.80 -16.49 2.14
C LYS A 189 -14.48 -16.04 2.76
N ILE A 190 -13.42 -15.93 1.95
CA ILE A 190 -12.13 -15.38 2.41
C ILE A 190 -12.32 -13.93 2.87
N GLU A 191 -13.08 -13.15 2.10
CA GLU A 191 -13.34 -11.75 2.42
C GLU A 191 -14.14 -11.58 3.72
N GLU A 192 -15.20 -12.39 3.90
CA GLU A 192 -16.00 -12.40 5.13
C GLU A 192 -15.15 -12.73 6.36
N TYR A 193 -14.23 -13.69 6.23
CA TYR A 193 -13.27 -14.03 7.27
C TYR A 193 -12.32 -12.86 7.58
N GLU A 194 -11.78 -12.18 6.56
CA GLU A 194 -10.93 -11.00 6.74
C GLU A 194 -11.64 -9.89 7.51
N PHE A 195 -12.93 -9.63 7.22
CA PHE A 195 -13.72 -8.64 7.96
C PHE A 195 -13.97 -9.06 9.41
N GLY A 196 -14.29 -10.34 9.64
CA GLY A 196 -14.49 -10.86 11.00
C GLY A 196 -13.23 -10.82 11.87
N ALA A 197 -12.04 -10.98 11.25
CA ALA A 197 -10.76 -10.99 11.96
C ALA A 197 -10.20 -9.60 12.30
N GLN A 198 -10.72 -8.53 11.69
CA GLN A 198 -10.29 -7.14 11.99
C GLN A 198 -11.02 -6.51 13.20
N GLY A 199 -12.05 -7.17 13.72
CA GLY A 199 -12.83 -6.72 14.89
C GLY A 199 -12.41 -7.30 16.24
N GLY A 200 -11.28 -8.02 16.30
CA GLY A 200 -10.74 -8.66 17.51
C GLY A 200 -9.38 -8.10 17.95
#